data_AF-A8H490-F1
#
_entry.id   AF-A8H490-F1
#
_cell.length_a   1.000
_cell.length_b   1.000
_cell.length_c   1.000
_cell.angle_alpha   90.00
_cell.angle_beta   90.00
_cell.angle_gamma   90.00
#
_symmetry.space_group_name_H-M   'P 1'
#
loop_
_entity.id
_entity.type
_entity.pdbx_description
1 polymer ?
#
loop_
_entity_poly.entity_id
_entity_poly.type
_entity_poly.pdbx_seq_one_letter_code
_entity_poly.pdbx_strand_id
1 'polypeptide(L)'
;MSHSSKDAEYLPGVINLLESHGASVYCDLGDNRLPDNPNPETAAILKNQIKVSRKLIVFVTTNSKDSKWVPWELGIADESLSTNNVALLPAATFNYEQSWAQQEYLGLYRHIVWGKMKGEQKSLWMVYDQHTNTATKLSEWLA
;
A
#
# COMPACT_ATOMS: atom_id res chain seq x y z
N MET A 1 -3.02 -5.78 1.24
CA MET A 1 -2.30 -4.91 0.30
C MET A 1 -3.19 -4.70 -0.91
N SER A 2 -3.52 -3.45 -1.20
CA SER A 2 -4.31 -3.04 -2.38
C SER A 2 -3.37 -2.82 -3.57
N HIS A 3 -3.73 -3.29 -4.76
CA HIS A 3 -2.90 -3.17 -5.97
C HIS A 3 -3.74 -3.32 -7.25
N SER A 4 -3.16 -3.04 -8.42
CA SER A 4 -3.79 -3.38 -9.70
C SER A 4 -3.50 -4.83 -10.06
N SER A 5 -4.49 -5.60 -10.50
CA SER A 5 -4.26 -7.00 -10.93
C SER A 5 -3.26 -7.12 -12.09
N LYS A 6 -3.02 -6.03 -12.83
CA LYS A 6 -1.97 -5.93 -13.86
C LYS A 6 -0.55 -5.91 -13.29
N ASP A 7 -0.40 -5.71 -11.98
CA ASP A 7 0.89 -5.60 -11.28
C ASP A 7 1.28 -6.92 -10.58
N ALA A 8 0.58 -8.02 -10.89
CA ALA A 8 0.76 -9.32 -10.23
C ALA A 8 2.20 -9.84 -10.24
N GLU A 9 2.98 -9.51 -11.27
CA GLU A 9 4.39 -9.92 -11.38
C GLU A 9 5.30 -9.31 -10.30
N TYR A 10 4.95 -8.13 -9.76
CA TYR A 10 5.76 -7.44 -8.75
C TYR A 10 5.45 -7.90 -7.33
N LEU A 11 4.26 -8.47 -7.11
CA LEU A 11 3.75 -8.76 -5.76
C LEU A 11 4.64 -9.71 -4.95
N PRO A 12 5.25 -10.77 -5.50
CA PRO A 12 6.14 -11.61 -4.71
C PRO A 12 7.31 -10.84 -4.08
N GLY A 13 7.88 -9.89 -4.83
CA GLY A 13 8.96 -9.04 -4.32
C GLY A 13 8.48 -8.04 -3.27
N VAL A 14 7.31 -7.42 -3.50
CA VAL A 14 6.70 -6.48 -2.56
C VAL A 14 6.29 -7.17 -1.25
N ILE A 15 5.68 -8.36 -1.33
CA ILE A 15 5.29 -9.15 -0.16
C ILE A 15 6.54 -9.50 0.65
N ASN A 16 7.59 -10.03 0.00
CA ASN A 16 8.85 -10.36 0.68
C ASN A 16 9.47 -9.12 1.37
N LEU A 17 9.46 -7.96 0.70
CA LEU A 17 9.91 -6.71 1.31
C LEU A 17 9.15 -6.40 2.61
N LEU A 18 7.82 -6.47 2.60
CA LEU A 18 7.01 -6.15 3.77
C LEU A 18 7.15 -7.21 4.89
N GLU A 19 7.19 -8.49 4.53
CA GLU A 19 7.36 -9.60 5.48
C GLU A 19 8.75 -9.58 6.12
N SER A 20 9.80 -9.22 5.37
CA SER A 20 11.15 -9.03 5.93
C SER A 20 11.24 -7.88 6.95
N HIS A 21 10.22 -7.01 6.99
CA HIS A 21 10.06 -5.94 8.00
C HIS A 21 9.02 -6.29 9.07
N GLY A 22 8.56 -7.55 9.14
CA GLY A 22 7.70 -8.06 10.22
C GLY A 22 6.20 -8.02 9.94
N ALA A 23 5.76 -7.68 8.73
CA ALA A 23 4.34 -7.78 8.38
C ALA A 23 3.92 -9.24 8.13
N SER A 24 2.62 -9.52 8.34
CA SER A 24 1.92 -10.62 7.69
C SER A 24 1.01 -10.01 6.63
N VAL A 25 1.26 -10.32 5.36
CA VAL A 25 0.65 -9.60 4.23
C VAL A 25 -0.50 -10.40 3.64
N TYR A 26 -1.71 -9.84 3.72
CA TYR A 26 -2.83 -10.30 2.90
C TYR A 26 -2.79 -9.64 1.51
N CYS A 27 -3.02 -10.44 0.47
CA CYS A 27 -3.21 -10.03 -0.92
C CYS A 27 -4.31 -10.94 -1.52
N ASP A 28 -5.10 -10.42 -2.46
CA ASP A 28 -6.17 -11.20 -3.12
C ASP A 28 -5.61 -12.27 -4.09
N LEU A 29 -4.33 -12.16 -4.49
CA LEU A 29 -3.65 -13.13 -5.33
C LEU A 29 -3.58 -14.50 -4.62
N GLY A 30 -4.30 -15.48 -5.17
CA GLY A 30 -4.36 -16.84 -4.63
C GLY A 30 -5.35 -17.04 -3.48
N ASP A 31 -6.22 -16.06 -3.20
CA ASP A 31 -7.31 -16.23 -2.24
C ASP A 31 -8.46 -17.05 -2.85
N ASN A 32 -8.45 -18.36 -2.58
CA ASN A 32 -9.45 -19.31 -3.08
C ASN A 32 -10.90 -19.04 -2.60
N ARG A 33 -11.12 -18.07 -1.70
CA ARG A 33 -12.46 -17.63 -1.31
C ARG A 33 -13.07 -16.68 -2.32
N LEU A 34 -12.25 -16.05 -3.17
CA LEU A 34 -12.72 -15.10 -4.16
C LEU A 34 -13.23 -15.83 -5.41
N PRO A 35 -14.35 -15.40 -5.99
CA PRO A 35 -14.85 -15.95 -7.25
C PRO A 35 -13.94 -15.56 -8.42
N ASP A 36 -13.90 -16.40 -9.46
CA ASP A 36 -13.11 -16.16 -10.69
C ASP A 36 -13.43 -14.81 -11.35
N ASN A 37 -14.71 -14.42 -11.29
CA ASN A 37 -15.18 -13.12 -11.76
C ASN A 37 -15.65 -12.29 -10.57
N PRO A 38 -15.09 -11.08 -10.37
CA PRO A 38 -15.47 -10.24 -9.24
C PRO A 38 -16.97 -9.94 -9.22
N ASN A 39 -17.59 -10.15 -8.05
CA ASN A 39 -19.02 -9.94 -7.82
C ASN A 39 -19.23 -9.31 -6.41
N PRO A 40 -20.47 -9.08 -5.95
CA PRO A 40 -20.71 -8.51 -4.62
C PRO A 40 -20.08 -9.30 -3.45
N GLU A 41 -19.88 -10.61 -3.58
CA GLU A 41 -19.18 -11.45 -2.60
C GLU A 41 -17.69 -11.08 -2.49
N THR A 42 -17.02 -10.84 -3.63
CA THR A 42 -15.64 -10.30 -3.66
C THR A 42 -15.54 -9.03 -2.83
N ALA A 43 -16.46 -8.08 -3.05
CA ALA A 43 -16.50 -6.84 -2.30
C ALA A 43 -16.71 -7.08 -0.79
N ALA A 44 -17.60 -7.99 -0.41
CA ALA A 44 -17.83 -8.33 0.99
C ALA A 44 -16.57 -8.92 1.66
N ILE A 45 -15.88 -9.83 0.98
CA ILE A 45 -14.64 -10.46 1.47
C ILE A 45 -13.54 -9.41 1.64
N LEU A 46 -13.25 -8.62 0.60
CA LEU A 46 -12.21 -7.60 0.64
C LEU A 46 -12.50 -6.54 1.71
N LYS A 47 -13.75 -6.08 1.82
CA LYS A 47 -14.16 -5.14 2.87
C LYS A 47 -13.93 -5.71 4.26
N ASN A 48 -14.22 -6.99 4.48
CA ASN A 48 -13.96 -7.63 5.77
C ASN A 48 -12.44 -7.75 6.04
N GLN A 49 -11.65 -8.10 5.02
CA GLN A 49 -10.19 -8.18 5.14
C GLN A 49 -9.56 -6.84 5.51
N ILE A 50 -10.02 -5.74 4.91
CA ILE A 50 -9.56 -4.39 5.28
C ILE A 50 -9.88 -4.10 6.75
N LYS A 51 -11.10 -4.40 7.21
CA LYS A 51 -11.53 -4.12 8.59
C LYS A 51 -10.76 -4.89 9.66
N VAL A 52 -10.35 -6.12 9.38
CA VAL A 52 -9.56 -6.94 10.32
C VAL A 52 -8.05 -6.67 10.19
N SER A 53 -7.63 -5.93 9.16
CA SER A 53 -6.24 -5.54 8.96
C SER A 53 -5.88 -4.34 9.83
N ARG A 54 -4.62 -4.30 10.31
CA ARG A 54 -4.13 -3.17 11.12
C ARG A 54 -3.73 -1.96 10.27
N LYS A 55 -3.33 -2.21 9.03
CA LYS A 55 -2.75 -1.25 8.08
C LYS A 55 -3.23 -1.57 6.67
N LEU A 56 -3.37 -0.54 5.84
CA LEU A 56 -3.46 -0.70 4.39
C LEU A 56 -2.17 -0.19 3.75
N ILE A 57 -1.58 -1.01 2.90
CA ILE A 57 -0.54 -0.58 1.97
C ILE A 57 -1.14 -0.65 0.57
N VAL A 58 -1.06 0.46 -0.16
CA VAL A 58 -1.43 0.54 -1.57
C VAL A 58 -0.15 0.47 -2.39
N PHE A 59 0.00 -0.57 -3.21
CA PHE A 59 1.08 -0.63 -4.19
C PHE A 59 0.70 0.23 -5.40
N VAL A 60 1.49 1.28 -5.63
CA VAL A 60 1.18 2.32 -6.61
C VAL A 60 2.10 2.18 -7.82
N THR A 61 1.48 1.93 -8.98
CA THR A 61 2.11 1.86 -10.30
C THR A 61 1.35 2.75 -11.27
N THR A 62 1.78 2.79 -12.53
CA THR A 62 1.01 3.41 -13.61
C THR A 62 -0.33 2.70 -13.88
N ASN A 63 -0.47 1.43 -13.50
CA ASN A 63 -1.70 0.65 -13.64
C ASN A 63 -2.70 0.88 -12.51
N SER A 64 -2.27 1.44 -11.36
CA SER A 64 -3.16 1.70 -10.22
C SER A 64 -4.28 2.67 -10.56
N LYS A 65 -4.02 3.65 -11.42
CA LYS A 65 -5.02 4.66 -11.84
C LYS A 65 -6.20 4.07 -12.63
N ASP A 66 -5.96 2.96 -13.35
CA ASP A 66 -6.96 2.30 -14.18
C ASP A 66 -7.72 1.21 -13.41
N SER A 67 -7.29 0.89 -12.19
CA SER A 67 -7.97 -0.07 -11.33
C SER A 67 -9.21 0.56 -10.72
N LYS A 68 -10.35 -0.13 -10.85
CA LYS A 68 -11.59 0.24 -10.16
C LYS A 68 -11.57 -0.16 -8.68
N TRP A 69 -10.74 -1.13 -8.32
CA TRP A 69 -10.68 -1.70 -6.97
C TRP A 69 -9.76 -0.90 -6.05
N VAL A 70 -8.58 -0.48 -6.51
CA VAL A 70 -7.63 0.30 -5.70
C VAL A 70 -8.25 1.54 -5.03
N PRO A 71 -8.92 2.46 -5.75
CA PRO A 71 -9.57 3.63 -5.11
C PRO A 71 -10.71 3.22 -4.17
N TRP A 72 -11.42 2.13 -4.48
CA TRP A 72 -12.53 1.64 -3.67
C TRP A 72 -12.04 1.03 -2.34
N GLU A 73 -11.01 0.18 -2.39
CA GLU A 73 -10.35 -0.39 -1.21
C GLU A 73 -9.72 0.70 -0.34
N LEU A 74 -9.07 1.69 -0.97
CA LEU A 74 -8.50 2.83 -0.27
C LEU A 74 -9.58 3.67 0.44
N GLY A 75 -10.70 3.97 -0.21
CA GLY A 75 -11.79 4.72 0.42
C GLY A 75 -12.40 3.99 1.63
N ILE A 76 -12.49 2.66 1.57
CA ILE A 76 -12.93 1.85 2.72
C ILE A 76 -11.89 1.90 3.84
N ALA A 77 -10.61 1.78 3.52
CA ALA A 77 -9.54 1.84 4.51
C ALA A 77 -9.42 3.23 5.13
N ASP A 78 -9.64 4.30 4.37
CA ASP A 78 -9.63 5.68 4.88
C ASP A 78 -10.75 5.92 5.91
N GLU A 79 -11.91 5.30 5.70
CA GLU A 79 -13.04 5.37 6.65
C GLU A 79 -12.87 4.42 7.85
N SER A 80 -12.40 3.19 7.61
CA SER A 80 -12.36 2.13 8.63
C SER A 80 -11.06 2.06 9.41
N LEU A 81 -9.96 2.59 8.85
CA LEU A 81 -8.67 2.72 9.50
C LEU A 81 -8.35 4.21 9.65
N SER A 82 -7.50 4.57 10.62
CA SER A 82 -6.94 5.92 10.64
C SER A 82 -6.11 6.15 9.38
N THR A 83 -6.13 7.37 8.81
CA THR A 83 -5.20 7.81 7.75
C THR A 83 -3.74 7.48 8.07
N ASN A 84 -3.36 7.50 9.36
CA ASN A 84 -2.02 7.13 9.84
C ASN A 84 -1.64 5.66 9.61
N ASN A 85 -2.64 4.80 9.37
CA ASN A 85 -2.53 3.36 9.12
C ASN A 85 -2.58 3.03 7.62
N VAL A 86 -2.62 4.04 6.75
CA VAL A 86 -2.58 3.87 5.31
C VAL A 86 -1.27 4.45 4.77
N ALA A 87 -0.59 3.70 3.91
CA ALA A 87 0.63 4.15 3.24
C ALA A 87 0.68 3.69 1.78
N LEU A 88 1.31 4.50 0.94
CA LEU A 88 1.54 4.22 -0.47
C LEU A 88 2.94 3.64 -0.65
N LEU A 89 3.07 2.53 -1.36
CA LEU A 89 4.35 1.99 -1.82
C LEU A 89 4.46 2.20 -3.33
N PRO A 90 5.12 3.26 -3.80
CA PRO A 90 5.30 3.48 -5.23
C PRO A 90 6.33 2.50 -5.82
N ALA A 91 6.03 1.95 -6.99
CA ALA A 91 6.97 1.10 -7.74
C ALA A 91 8.17 1.91 -8.28
N ALA A 92 7.96 3.19 -8.62
CA ALA A 92 9.02 4.10 -9.05
C ALA A 92 9.58 4.88 -7.85
N THR A 93 10.89 4.77 -7.61
CA THR A 93 11.61 5.49 -6.54
C THR A 93 11.98 6.93 -6.91
N PHE A 94 11.75 7.38 -8.15
CA PHE A 94 12.17 8.71 -8.61
C PHE A 94 11.00 9.65 -8.92
N ASN A 95 11.14 10.91 -8.50
CA ASN A 95 10.10 11.95 -8.58
C ASN A 95 9.60 12.27 -10.00
N TYR A 96 10.38 12.01 -11.05
CA TYR A 96 10.01 12.38 -12.43
C TYR A 96 9.03 11.40 -13.09
N GLU A 97 8.81 10.22 -12.50
CA GLU A 97 7.93 9.16 -13.04
C GLU A 97 6.60 9.04 -12.28
N GLN A 98 6.29 9.99 -11.38
CA GLN A 98 5.07 9.96 -10.58
C GLN A 98 3.83 10.43 -11.36
N SER A 99 3.60 9.88 -12.55
CA SER A 99 2.31 10.06 -13.23
C SER A 99 1.13 9.49 -12.42
N TRP A 100 1.39 8.60 -11.47
CA TRP A 100 0.41 8.15 -10.47
C TRP A 100 0.03 9.25 -9.47
N ALA A 101 0.90 10.24 -9.22
CA ALA A 101 0.59 11.42 -8.40
C ALA A 101 -0.43 12.36 -9.07
N GLN A 102 -0.92 12.04 -10.27
CA GLN A 102 -2.06 12.73 -10.90
C GLN A 102 -3.38 12.50 -10.15
N GLN A 103 -3.46 11.49 -9.27
CA GLN A 103 -4.62 11.33 -8.39
C GLN A 103 -4.39 12.14 -7.11
N GLU A 104 -4.96 13.34 -7.07
CA GLU A 104 -4.74 14.34 -6.01
C GLU A 104 -4.96 13.77 -4.59
N TYR A 105 -5.97 12.91 -4.42
CA TYR A 105 -6.28 12.31 -3.12
C TYR A 105 -5.18 11.38 -2.60
N LEU A 106 -4.32 10.81 -3.46
CA LEU A 106 -3.18 10.01 -3.01
C LEU A 106 -2.19 10.86 -2.19
N GLY A 107 -2.14 12.17 -2.42
CA GLY A 107 -1.31 13.09 -1.67
C GLY A 107 -1.66 13.18 -0.18
N LEU A 108 -2.83 12.68 0.24
CA LEU A 108 -3.22 12.63 1.66
C LEU A 108 -2.40 11.61 2.47
N TYR A 109 -1.84 10.60 1.82
CA TYR A 109 -1.26 9.44 2.49
C TYR A 109 0.26 9.50 2.54
N ARG A 110 0.83 8.78 3.51
CA ARG A 110 2.29 8.66 3.68
C ARG A 110 2.90 7.74 2.64
N HIS A 111 4.17 7.91 2.34
CA HIS A 111 4.89 7.10 1.35
C HIS A 111 5.90 6.16 2.02
N ILE A 112 5.90 4.89 1.62
CA ILE A 112 6.97 3.96 1.93
C ILE A 112 8.13 4.25 0.97
N VAL A 113 9.29 4.64 1.52
CA VAL A 113 10.46 5.06 0.74
C VAL A 113 11.74 4.43 1.28
N TRP A 114 12.71 4.21 0.39
CA TRP A 114 14.08 3.85 0.77
C TRP A 114 14.95 5.09 0.79
N GLY A 115 15.65 5.35 1.90
CA GLY A 115 16.50 6.53 1.99
C GLY A 115 17.27 6.66 3.30
N LYS A 116 17.98 7.78 3.44
CA LYS A 116 18.69 8.11 4.68
C LYS A 116 17.76 8.81 5.65
N MET A 117 17.62 8.25 6.86
CA MET A 117 16.90 8.88 7.97
C MET A 117 17.90 9.57 8.91
N LYS A 118 17.58 10.75 9.43
CA LYS A 118 18.45 11.46 10.38
C LYS A 118 18.70 10.61 11.62
N GLY A 119 19.96 10.40 11.96
CA GLY A 119 20.37 9.57 13.11
C GLY A 119 20.68 8.12 12.76
N GLU A 120 20.39 7.67 11.54
CA GLU A 120 20.70 6.32 11.07
C GLU A 120 21.98 6.30 10.23
N GLN A 121 22.82 5.28 10.46
CA GLN A 121 24.10 5.13 9.77
C GLN A 121 23.96 4.63 8.33
N LYS A 122 22.91 3.85 8.05
CA LYS A 122 22.64 3.26 6.75
C LYS A 122 21.27 3.71 6.25
N SER A 123 21.09 3.68 4.93
CA SER A 123 19.75 3.82 4.36
C SER A 123 18.85 2.67 4.81
N LEU A 124 17.56 2.96 4.96
CA LEU A 124 16.55 2.02 5.39
C LEU A 124 15.20 2.31 4.73
N TRP A 125 14.27 1.37 4.84
CA TRP A 125 12.87 1.57 4.47
C TRP A 125 12.13 2.30 5.59
N MET A 126 11.41 3.36 5.24
CA MET A 126 10.65 4.18 6.18
C MET A 126 9.30 4.58 5.60
N VAL A 127 8.35 4.85 6.49
CA VAL A 127 7.09 5.52 6.17
C VAL A 127 7.28 7.00 6.38
N TYR A 128 7.32 7.75 5.28
CA TYR A 128 7.59 9.18 5.23
C TYR A 128 6.29 9.97 5.09
N ASP A 129 6.13 10.97 5.96
CA ASP A 129 5.07 11.95 5.91
C ASP A 129 5.62 13.26 5.33
N GLN A 130 5.23 13.55 4.10
CA GLN A 130 5.68 14.74 3.37
C GLN A 130 5.11 16.04 3.91
N HIS A 131 3.99 16.00 4.64
CA HIS A 131 3.32 17.20 5.17
C HIS A 131 4.00 17.72 6.43
N THR A 132 4.47 16.81 7.27
CA THR A 132 5.17 17.13 8.53
C THR A 132 6.69 16.97 8.41
N ASN A 133 7.18 16.42 7.30
CA ASN A 133 8.59 16.06 7.09
C ASN A 133 9.12 15.14 8.21
N THR A 134 8.34 14.12 8.56
CA THR A 134 8.69 13.12 9.58
C THR A 134 8.71 11.72 8.97
N ALA A 135 9.51 10.83 9.53
CA ALA A 135 9.57 9.43 9.10
C ALA A 135 9.58 8.47 10.29
N THR A 136 9.01 7.30 10.09
CA THR A 136 9.06 6.16 11.02
C THR A 136 9.66 4.96 10.28
N LYS A 137 10.51 4.15 10.92
CA LYS A 137 11.05 2.95 10.26
C LYS A 137 9.91 2.04 9.81
N LEU A 138 10.05 1.42 8.65
CA LEU A 138 8.99 0.56 8.11
C LEU A 138 8.61 -0.56 9.09
N SER A 139 9.60 -1.19 9.72
CA SER A 139 9.38 -2.23 10.74
C SER A 139 8.64 -1.73 11.98
N GLU A 140 8.89 -0.49 12.41
CA GLU A 140 8.19 0.12 13.55
C GLU A 140 6.76 0.50 13.19
N TRP A 141 6.51 0.97 11.96
CA TRP A 141 5.17 1.35 11.51
C TRP A 141 4.26 0.12 11.25
N LEU A 142 4.86 -1.00 10.82
CA LEU A 142 4.16 -2.28 10.59
C LEU A 142 3.85 -3.05 11.88
N ALA A 143 4.52 -2.70 12.99
CA ALA A 143 4.45 -3.39 14.27
C ALA A 143 3.04 -3.46 14.87
#